data_AF-A0A969FKB6-F1
#
_entry.id   AF-A0A969FKB6-F1
#
_cell.length_a   1.000
_cell.length_b   1.000
_cell.length_c   1.000
_cell.angle_alpha   90.00
_cell.angle_beta   90.00
_cell.angle_gamma   90.00
#
_symmetry.space_group_name_H-M   'P 1'
#
loop_
_entity.id
_entity.type
_entity.pdbx_description
1 polymer ?
#
loop_
_entity_poly.entity_id
_entity_poly.type
_entity_poly.pdbx_seq_one_letter_code
_entity_poly.pdbx_strand_id
1 'polypeptide(L)'
;MNKKTSDSGFKEYKNVQEFPLRVDQLSHDEIVALYADIRQEYKKLSISRGQLVRRRIEGKQKVSDLKRTIALVSSDVEAIEQERDKFQRSLQHSINVQGKMQTERDTLSQHVQSLRQKLNATQLLIRDFEAVYESVVTEERSFSGFFRLLQAAKRLLTTDLKELTMKRAEPEPIEDFYGKIRPVLIVVYWMISRDCAGECQD
;
A
#
# COMPACT_ATOMS: atom_id res chain seq x y z
N MET A 1 -24.26 -32.01 -15.80
CA MET A 1 -25.06 -32.43 -14.62
C MET A 1 -26.25 -31.49 -14.49
N ASN A 2 -27.43 -31.92 -14.94
CA ASN A 2 -28.65 -31.11 -14.87
C ASN A 2 -29.25 -31.21 -13.46
N LYS A 3 -29.28 -30.08 -12.74
CA LYS A 3 -30.07 -29.94 -11.51
C LYS A 3 -31.55 -30.05 -11.87
N LYS A 4 -32.17 -31.19 -11.56
CA LYS A 4 -33.63 -31.28 -11.43
C LYS A 4 -34.02 -30.42 -10.22
N THR A 5 -34.55 -29.24 -10.48
CA THR A 5 -35.35 -28.49 -9.51
C THR A 5 -36.64 -29.27 -9.28
N SER A 6 -36.65 -30.14 -8.26
CA SER A 6 -37.86 -30.79 -7.77
C SER A 6 -38.69 -29.77 -6.97
N ASP A 7 -39.37 -28.87 -7.67
CA ASP A 7 -40.32 -27.93 -7.08
C ASP A 7 -41.75 -28.52 -6.98
N SER A 8 -41.84 -29.86 -6.95
CA SER A 8 -43.08 -30.63 -6.91
C SER A 8 -43.41 -31.09 -5.47
N GLY A 9 -43.41 -30.16 -4.52
CA GLY A 9 -43.64 -30.42 -3.09
C GLY A 9 -44.99 -29.97 -2.55
N PHE A 10 -45.80 -29.27 -3.35
CA PHE A 10 -47.13 -28.83 -2.94
C PHE A 10 -48.14 -29.95 -3.19
N LYS A 11 -48.61 -30.60 -2.12
CA LYS A 11 -49.83 -31.41 -2.19
C LYS A 11 -50.99 -30.44 -2.40
N GLU A 12 -51.58 -30.45 -3.59
CA GLU A 12 -52.84 -29.76 -3.84
C GLU A 12 -53.92 -30.37 -2.94
N TYR A 13 -54.50 -29.53 -2.09
CA TYR A 13 -55.65 -29.90 -1.28
C TYR A 13 -56.89 -29.90 -2.18
N LYS A 14 -57.82 -30.83 -1.96
CA LYS A 14 -59.12 -30.85 -2.67
C LYS A 14 -59.80 -29.48 -2.54
N ASN A 15 -60.31 -28.96 -3.66
CA ASN A 15 -60.99 -27.67 -3.66
C ASN A 15 -62.26 -27.77 -2.79
N VAL A 16 -62.63 -26.69 -2.09
CA VAL A 16 -63.87 -26.60 -1.30
C VAL A 16 -65.11 -26.91 -2.15
N GLN A 17 -65.03 -26.69 -3.46
CA GLN A 17 -66.07 -27.01 -4.44
C GLN A 17 -66.26 -28.51 -4.72
N GLU A 18 -65.29 -29.36 -4.36
CA GLU A 18 -65.37 -30.82 -4.52
C GLU A 18 -66.18 -31.50 -3.40
N PHE A 19 -66.57 -30.74 -2.36
CA PHE A 19 -67.40 -31.26 -1.28
C PHE A 19 -68.89 -31.16 -1.65
N PRO A 20 -69.68 -32.22 -1.38
CA PRO A 20 -71.10 -32.23 -1.72
C PRO A 20 -71.85 -31.12 -0.99
N LEU A 21 -72.59 -30.31 -1.75
CA LEU A 21 -73.33 -29.15 -1.23
C LEU A 21 -74.59 -29.51 -0.43
N ARG A 22 -75.10 -30.74 -0.57
CA ARG A 22 -76.30 -31.24 0.14
C ARG A 22 -76.07 -32.65 0.65
N VAL A 23 -76.23 -32.83 1.96
CA VAL A 23 -76.02 -34.12 2.67
C VAL A 23 -77.19 -35.07 2.44
N ASP A 24 -78.35 -34.52 2.11
CA ASP A 24 -79.65 -35.18 1.99
C ASP A 24 -79.73 -36.21 0.85
N GLN A 25 -78.78 -36.18 -0.08
CA GLN A 25 -78.69 -37.07 -1.26
C GLN A 25 -77.70 -38.22 -1.06
N LEU A 26 -76.96 -38.24 0.04
CA LEU A 26 -75.91 -39.23 0.29
C LEU A 26 -76.44 -40.37 1.16
N SER A 27 -76.03 -41.58 0.83
CA SER A 27 -76.24 -42.74 1.70
C SER A 27 -75.46 -42.59 3.01
N HIS A 28 -75.89 -43.31 4.05
CA HIS A 28 -75.21 -43.27 5.36
C HIS A 28 -73.71 -43.60 5.26
N ASP A 29 -73.35 -44.60 4.45
CA ASP A 29 -71.96 -45.02 4.26
C ASP A 29 -71.11 -43.95 3.55
N GLU A 30 -71.68 -43.24 2.57
CA GLU A 30 -71.02 -42.13 1.89
C GLU A 30 -70.81 -40.94 2.84
N ILE A 31 -71.76 -40.67 3.74
CA ILE A 31 -71.62 -39.62 4.76
C ILE A 31 -70.48 -39.97 5.73
N VAL A 32 -70.38 -41.22 6.18
CA VAL A 32 -69.32 -41.68 7.07
C VAL A 32 -67.95 -41.60 6.38
N ALA A 33 -67.86 -42.01 5.11
CA ALA A 33 -66.64 -41.90 4.32
C ALA A 33 -66.21 -40.44 4.11
N LEU A 34 -67.14 -39.56 3.73
CA LEU A 34 -66.88 -38.14 3.55
C LEU A 34 -66.40 -37.47 4.85
N TYR A 35 -67.02 -37.81 5.98
CA TYR A 35 -66.61 -37.30 7.29
C TYR A 35 -65.18 -37.75 7.67
N ALA A 36 -64.84 -39.01 7.40
CA ALA A 36 -63.50 -39.53 7.62
C ALA A 36 -62.46 -38.81 6.75
N ASP A 37 -62.78 -38.56 5.48
CA ASP A 37 -61.96 -37.81 4.53
C ASP A 37 -61.74 -36.36 4.99
N ILE A 38 -62.81 -35.64 5.35
CA ILE A 38 -62.73 -34.26 5.87
C ILE A 38 -61.85 -34.21 7.11
N ARG A 39 -62.02 -35.17 8.03
CA ARG A 39 -61.22 -35.25 9.26
C ARG A 39 -59.75 -35.48 8.96
N GLN A 40 -59.44 -36.33 7.98
CA GLN A 40 -58.06 -36.59 7.56
C GLN A 40 -57.42 -35.36 6.89
N GLU A 41 -58.15 -34.68 6.00
CA GLU A 41 -57.67 -33.46 5.35
C GLU A 41 -57.47 -32.31 6.35
N TYR A 42 -58.39 -32.14 7.31
CA TYR A 42 -58.22 -31.17 8.39
C TYR A 42 -56.95 -31.46 9.22
N LYS A 43 -56.68 -32.74 9.54
CA LYS A 43 -55.47 -33.14 10.25
C LYS A 43 -54.20 -32.80 9.43
N LYS A 44 -54.19 -33.09 8.13
CA LYS A 44 -53.07 -32.75 7.23
C LYS A 44 -52.85 -31.23 7.18
N LEU A 45 -53.92 -30.46 7.00
CA LEU A 45 -53.88 -29.00 6.94
C LEU A 45 -53.36 -28.39 8.25
N SER A 46 -53.81 -28.90 9.40
CA SER A 46 -53.35 -28.45 10.71
C SER A 46 -51.86 -28.69 10.91
N ILE A 47 -51.35 -29.86 10.51
CA ILE A 47 -49.91 -30.19 10.55
C ILE A 47 -49.12 -29.25 9.63
N SER A 48 -49.58 -29.06 8.39
CA SER A 48 -48.94 -28.19 7.40
C SER A 48 -48.89 -26.74 7.88
N ARG A 49 -49.99 -26.23 8.47
CA ARG A 49 -50.04 -24.90 9.06
C ARG A 49 -49.03 -24.76 10.21
N GLY A 50 -48.94 -25.77 11.08
CA GLY A 50 -47.95 -25.79 12.16
C GLY A 50 -46.52 -25.71 11.64
N GLN A 51 -46.18 -26.48 10.60
CA GLN A 51 -44.87 -26.43 9.95
C GLN A 51 -44.60 -25.07 9.30
N LEU A 52 -45.59 -24.49 8.62
CA LEU A 52 -45.47 -23.17 7.99
C LEU A 52 -45.19 -22.07 9.03
N VAL A 53 -45.89 -22.10 10.16
CA VAL A 53 -45.66 -21.14 11.26
C VAL A 53 -44.25 -21.28 11.82
N ARG A 54 -43.76 -22.52 12.04
CA ARG A 54 -42.38 -22.75 12.50
C ARG A 54 -41.35 -22.21 11.51
N ARG A 55 -41.48 -22.56 10.22
CA ARG A 55 -40.60 -22.04 9.16
C ARG A 55 -40.64 -20.52 9.04
N ARG A 56 -41.81 -19.90 9.25
CA ARG A 56 -41.94 -18.44 9.27
C ARG A 56 -41.17 -17.82 10.43
N ILE A 57 -41.24 -18.43 11.63
CA ILE A 57 -40.51 -17.95 12.81
C ILE A 57 -38.99 -18.11 12.59
N GLU A 58 -38.55 -19.29 12.15
CA GLU A 58 -37.14 -19.56 11.82
C GLU A 58 -36.62 -18.60 10.74
N GLY A 59 -37.40 -18.36 9.69
CA GLY A 59 -37.06 -17.41 8.62
C GLY A 59 -36.91 -15.99 9.14
N LYS A 60 -37.83 -15.53 10.00
CA LYS A 60 -37.73 -14.21 10.64
C LYS A 60 -36.48 -14.08 11.51
N GLN A 61 -36.15 -15.13 12.27
CA GLN A 61 -34.95 -15.15 13.10
C GLN A 61 -33.69 -15.06 12.24
N LYS A 62 -33.58 -15.87 11.18
CA LYS A 62 -32.47 -15.80 10.21
C LYS A 62 -32.31 -14.42 9.58
N VAL A 63 -33.42 -13.77 9.21
CA VAL A 63 -33.38 -12.40 8.67
C VAL A 63 -32.87 -11.40 9.71
N SER A 64 -33.28 -11.56 10.97
CA SER A 64 -32.77 -10.71 12.08
C SER A 64 -31.28 -10.92 12.30
N ASP A 65 -30.81 -12.16 12.29
CA ASP A 65 -29.40 -12.50 12.46
C ASP A 65 -28.55 -11.93 11.31
N LEU A 66 -29.01 -12.11 10.06
CA LEU A 66 -28.35 -11.54 8.88
C LEU A 66 -28.28 -10.01 8.94
N LYS A 67 -29.35 -9.34 9.38
CA LYS A 67 -29.33 -7.87 9.57
C LYS A 67 -28.26 -7.45 10.58
N ARG A 68 -28.12 -8.19 11.68
CA ARG A 68 -27.08 -7.92 12.68
C ARG A 68 -25.68 -8.13 12.10
N THR A 69 -25.46 -9.23 11.38
CA THR A 69 -24.18 -9.50 10.71
C THR A 69 -23.83 -8.44 9.69
N ILE A 70 -24.79 -7.99 8.87
CA ILE A 70 -24.58 -6.90 7.91
C ILE A 70 -24.14 -5.63 8.63
N ALA A 71 -24.82 -5.25 9.72
CA ALA A 71 -24.44 -4.06 10.48
C ALA A 71 -23.02 -4.14 11.06
N LEU A 72 -22.61 -5.31 11.57
CA LEU A 72 -21.25 -5.53 12.06
C LEU A 72 -20.22 -5.42 10.93
N VAL A 73 -20.44 -6.14 9.82
CA VAL A 73 -19.53 -6.11 8.68
C VAL A 73 -19.43 -4.70 8.08
N SER A 74 -20.54 -3.96 8.00
CA SER A 74 -20.51 -2.56 7.55
C SER A 74 -19.66 -1.67 8.46
N SER A 75 -19.77 -1.85 9.78
CA SER A 75 -18.91 -1.13 10.74
C SER A 75 -17.44 -1.51 10.58
N ASP A 76 -17.13 -2.78 10.33
CA ASP A 76 -15.76 -3.25 10.12
C ASP A 76 -15.18 -2.66 8.82
N VAL A 77 -15.98 -2.59 7.75
CA VAL A 77 -15.57 -1.95 6.49
C VAL A 77 -15.26 -0.47 6.69
N GLU A 78 -16.13 0.28 7.40
CA GLU A 78 -15.87 1.69 7.70
C GLU A 78 -14.57 1.88 8.50
N ALA A 79 -14.27 0.99 9.45
CA ALA A 79 -13.03 1.03 10.21
C ALA A 79 -11.80 0.80 9.32
N ILE A 80 -11.85 -0.21 8.43
CA ILE A 80 -10.78 -0.51 7.47
C ILE A 80 -10.57 0.66 6.50
N GLU A 81 -11.63 1.31 6.03
CA GLU A 81 -11.51 2.48 5.15
C GLU A 81 -10.82 3.66 5.86
N GLN A 82 -11.14 3.90 7.13
CA GLN A 82 -10.45 4.90 7.94
C GLN A 82 -8.96 4.57 8.13
N GLU A 83 -8.61 3.30 8.34
CA GLU A 83 -7.22 2.86 8.44
C GLU A 83 -6.47 3.02 7.12
N ARG A 84 -7.08 2.62 6.00
CA ARG A 84 -6.54 2.84 4.65
C ARG A 84 -6.23 4.32 4.43
N ASP A 85 -7.16 5.21 4.77
CA ASP A 85 -6.97 6.65 4.59
C ASP A 85 -5.83 7.18 5.48
N LYS A 86 -5.67 6.66 6.70
CA LYS A 86 -4.52 6.98 7.57
C LYS A 86 -3.21 6.51 6.94
N PHE A 87 -3.15 5.28 6.43
CA PHE A 87 -1.95 4.77 5.76
C PHE A 87 -1.60 5.57 4.52
N GLN A 88 -2.58 5.96 3.71
CA GLN A 88 -2.35 6.79 2.53
C GLN A 88 -1.77 8.16 2.90
N ARG A 89 -2.25 8.79 3.97
CA ARG A 89 -1.68 10.05 4.47
C ARG A 89 -0.25 9.86 4.97
N SER A 90 0.02 8.78 5.71
CA SER A 90 1.39 8.46 6.16
C SER A 90 2.33 8.20 4.98
N LEU A 91 1.88 7.49 3.95
CA LEU A 91 2.67 7.25 2.74
C LEU A 91 3.01 8.57 2.02
N GLN A 92 2.02 9.46 1.86
CA GLN A 92 2.25 10.78 1.27
C GLN A 92 3.26 11.59 2.10
N HIS A 93 3.17 11.50 3.42
CA HIS A 93 4.14 12.14 4.31
C HIS A 93 5.56 11.57 4.11
N SER A 94 5.70 10.25 4.06
CA SER A 94 7.00 9.59 3.80
C SER A 94 7.60 9.99 2.45
N ILE A 95 6.80 10.06 1.39
CA ILE A 95 7.25 10.52 0.06
C ILE A 95 7.76 11.97 0.14
N ASN A 96 7.02 12.85 0.82
CA ASN A 96 7.44 14.25 0.99
C ASN A 96 8.74 14.37 1.80
N VAL A 97 8.90 13.58 2.86
CA VAL A 97 10.13 13.55 3.68
C VAL A 97 11.32 13.03 2.86
N GLN A 98 11.12 11.98 2.07
CA GLN A 98 12.16 11.46 1.18
C GLN A 98 12.59 12.51 0.16
N GLY A 99 11.64 13.25 -0.43
CA GLY A 99 11.95 14.37 -1.32
C GLY A 99 12.82 15.44 -0.63
N LYS A 100 12.47 15.84 0.59
CA LYS A 100 13.29 16.78 1.39
C LYS A 100 14.69 16.24 1.67
N MET A 101 14.81 14.99 2.11
CA MET A 101 16.10 14.35 2.35
C MET A 101 16.97 14.29 1.09
N GLN A 102 16.36 14.07 -0.07
CA GLN A 102 17.09 14.06 -1.34
C GLN A 102 17.62 15.47 -1.69
N THR A 103 16.80 16.51 -1.50
CA THR A 103 17.27 17.89 -1.69
C THR A 103 18.37 18.29 -0.71
N GLU A 104 18.28 17.86 0.56
CA GLU A 104 19.32 18.10 1.57
C GLU A 104 20.62 17.35 1.21
N ARG A 105 20.51 16.10 0.76
CA ARG A 105 21.64 15.30 0.28
C ARG A 105 22.33 16.00 -0.88
N ASP A 106 21.58 16.46 -1.88
CA ASP A 106 22.14 17.13 -3.05
C ASP A 106 22.85 18.42 -2.66
N THR A 107 22.24 19.21 -1.77
CA THR A 107 22.82 20.43 -1.20
C THR A 107 24.12 20.12 -0.44
N LEU A 108 24.12 19.09 0.41
CA LEU A 108 25.31 18.71 1.17
C LEU A 108 26.42 18.18 0.25
N SER A 109 26.06 17.42 -0.78
CA SER A 109 27.00 16.94 -1.80
C SER A 109 27.69 18.10 -2.52
N GLN A 110 26.94 19.14 -2.89
CA GLN A 110 27.51 20.36 -3.47
C GLN A 110 28.46 21.08 -2.50
N HIS A 111 28.10 21.19 -1.21
CA HIS A 111 28.99 21.76 -0.21
C HIS A 111 30.29 20.96 -0.04
N VAL A 112 30.20 19.62 -0.02
CA VAL A 112 31.37 18.75 0.06
C VAL A 112 32.26 18.91 -1.17
N GLN A 113 31.68 18.99 -2.38
CA GLN A 113 32.44 19.25 -3.60
C GLN A 113 33.13 20.61 -3.55
N SER A 114 32.43 21.67 -3.13
CA SER A 114 33.01 23.00 -2.97
C SER A 114 34.16 23.00 -1.96
N LEU A 115 34.00 22.32 -0.82
CA LEU A 115 35.05 22.18 0.19
C LEU A 115 36.25 21.40 -0.34
N ARG A 116 36.04 20.32 -1.10
CA ARG A 116 37.12 19.57 -1.77
C ARG A 116 37.89 20.44 -2.76
N GLN A 117 37.19 21.24 -3.57
CA GLN A 117 37.83 22.17 -4.49
C GLN A 117 38.68 23.21 -3.75
N LYS A 118 38.15 23.79 -2.67
CA LYS A 118 38.91 24.73 -1.82
C LYS A 118 40.13 24.06 -1.20
N LEU A 119 40.01 22.85 -0.68
CA LEU A 119 41.13 22.11 -0.08
C LEU A 119 42.23 21.83 -1.11
N ASN A 120 41.86 21.37 -2.31
CA ASN A 120 42.83 21.14 -3.39
C ASN A 120 43.53 22.44 -3.82
N ALA A 121 42.80 23.55 -3.91
CA ALA A 121 43.38 24.86 -4.23
C ALA A 121 44.37 25.31 -3.14
N THR A 122 44.02 25.17 -1.86
CA THR A 122 44.92 25.50 -0.75
C THR A 122 46.16 24.61 -0.75
N GLN A 123 46.01 23.31 -1.01
CA GLN A 123 47.14 22.37 -1.05
C GLN A 123 48.11 22.70 -2.19
N LEU A 124 47.60 23.15 -3.35
CA LEU A 124 48.43 23.64 -4.45
C LEU A 124 49.15 24.94 -4.07
N LEU A 125 48.46 25.91 -3.46
CA LEU A 125 49.10 27.15 -2.99
C LEU A 125 50.24 26.89 -2.00
N ILE A 126 50.04 25.94 -1.07
CA ILE A 126 51.08 25.54 -0.12
C ILE A 126 52.26 24.92 -0.85
N ARG A 127 52.04 24.01 -1.80
CA ARG A 127 53.12 23.41 -2.61
C ARG A 127 53.88 24.45 -3.43
N ASP A 128 53.18 25.39 -4.05
CA ASP A 128 53.81 26.49 -4.80
C ASP A 128 54.66 27.36 -3.87
N PHE A 129 54.18 27.64 -2.65
CA PHE A 129 54.93 28.38 -1.64
C PHE A 129 56.15 27.60 -1.15
N GLU A 130 56.01 26.30 -0.87
CA GLU A 130 57.12 25.42 -0.48
C GLU A 130 58.19 25.36 -1.56
N ALA A 131 57.82 25.24 -2.84
CA ALA A 131 58.76 25.26 -3.96
C ALA A 131 59.53 26.59 -4.07
N VAL A 132 58.83 27.73 -3.88
CA VAL A 132 59.49 29.05 -3.83
C VAL A 132 60.42 29.14 -2.61
N TYR A 133 59.98 28.66 -1.44
CA TYR A 133 60.79 28.65 -0.23
C TYR A 133 62.08 27.83 -0.42
N GLU A 134 61.97 26.60 -0.90
CA GLU A 134 63.13 25.74 -1.21
C GLU A 134 64.07 26.40 -2.21
N SER A 135 63.55 27.01 -3.28
CA SER A 135 64.39 27.70 -4.28
C SER A 135 65.23 28.84 -3.67
N VAL A 136 64.67 29.60 -2.73
CA VAL A 136 65.37 30.69 -2.04
C VAL A 136 66.35 30.19 -0.99
N VAL A 137 66.06 29.05 -0.36
CA VAL A 137 67.00 28.40 0.58
C VAL A 137 68.20 27.82 -0.16
N THR A 138 68.00 27.29 -1.37
CA THR A 138 69.09 26.78 -2.23
C THR A 138 69.89 27.88 -2.95
N GLU A 139 69.26 29.02 -3.29
CA GLU A 139 69.95 30.21 -3.80
C GLU A 139 70.55 31.00 -2.62
N GLU A 140 71.76 30.64 -2.20
CA GLU A 140 72.47 31.30 -1.09
C GLU A 140 72.43 32.84 -1.14
N ARG A 141 71.82 33.46 -0.11
CA ARG A 141 72.04 34.85 0.36
C ARG A 141 71.95 35.96 -0.69
N SER A 142 71.04 35.87 -1.66
CA SER A 142 70.67 37.01 -2.48
C SER A 142 69.49 37.78 -1.88
N PHE A 143 69.60 39.12 -1.78
CA PHE A 143 68.46 39.99 -1.45
C PHE A 143 67.26 39.80 -2.39
N SER A 144 67.48 39.32 -3.63
CA SER A 144 66.39 39.01 -4.57
C SER A 144 65.54 37.81 -4.15
N GLY A 145 66.13 36.81 -3.48
CA GLY A 145 65.42 35.64 -2.97
C GLY A 145 64.43 36.01 -1.87
N PHE A 146 64.84 36.90 -0.94
CA PHE A 146 63.97 37.40 0.11
C PHE A 146 62.75 38.16 -0.44
N PHE A 147 62.93 39.02 -1.46
CA PHE A 147 61.81 39.71 -2.11
C PHE A 147 60.85 38.75 -2.83
N ARG A 148 61.36 37.69 -3.48
CA ARG A 148 60.51 36.65 -4.09
C ARG A 148 59.70 35.89 -3.05
N LEU A 149 60.31 35.57 -1.91
CA LEU A 149 59.67 34.89 -0.78
C LEU A 149 58.59 35.78 -0.14
N LEU A 150 58.88 37.07 0.04
CA LEU A 150 57.91 38.06 0.55
C LEU A 150 56.77 38.31 -0.43
N GLN A 151 57.05 38.30 -1.74
CA GLN A 151 56.03 38.41 -2.78
C GLN A 151 55.16 37.15 -2.86
N ALA A 152 55.73 35.96 -2.68
CA ALA A 152 54.99 34.70 -2.62
C ALA A 152 54.15 34.60 -1.33
N ALA A 153 54.69 35.00 -0.17
CA ALA A 153 53.95 35.08 1.08
C ALA A 153 52.81 36.11 1.00
N LYS A 154 53.08 37.27 0.40
CA LYS A 154 52.04 38.27 0.11
C LYS A 154 50.98 37.66 -0.80
N ARG A 155 51.37 36.98 -1.88
CA ARG A 155 50.43 36.33 -2.80
C ARG A 155 49.59 35.27 -2.11
N LEU A 156 50.15 34.48 -1.20
CA LEU A 156 49.44 33.48 -0.39
C LEU A 156 48.48 34.10 0.63
N LEU A 157 48.83 35.26 1.20
CA LEU A 157 47.99 36.02 2.14
C LEU A 157 46.93 36.88 1.44
N THR A 158 47.16 37.31 0.20
CA THR A 158 46.25 38.19 -0.56
C THR A 158 45.44 37.49 -1.64
N THR A 159 45.75 36.24 -2.00
CA THR A 159 44.88 35.48 -2.91
C THR A 159 43.63 35.07 -2.15
N ASP A 160 42.53 35.74 -2.45
CA ASP A 160 41.23 35.33 -1.99
C ASP A 160 40.91 33.97 -2.62
N LEU A 161 40.66 32.95 -1.79
CA LEU A 161 40.37 31.58 -2.23
C LEU A 161 39.22 31.54 -3.26
N LYS A 162 38.32 32.53 -3.22
CA LYS A 162 37.26 32.73 -4.22
C LYS A 162 37.81 32.93 -5.65
N GLU A 163 38.87 33.70 -5.85
CA GLU A 163 39.43 33.98 -7.18
C GLU A 163 40.10 32.75 -7.83
N LEU A 164 40.61 31.83 -7.01
CA LEU A 164 41.18 30.57 -7.49
C LEU A 164 40.12 29.55 -7.88
N THR A 165 38.98 29.53 -7.18
CA THR A 165 37.87 28.61 -7.51
C THR A 165 37.12 28.96 -8.79
N MET A 166 37.07 30.25 -9.19
CA MET A 166 36.34 30.69 -10.40
C MET A 166 37.07 30.39 -11.72
N LYS A 167 38.40 30.23 -11.71
CA LYS A 167 39.20 29.99 -12.92
C LYS A 167 39.18 28.55 -13.42
N ARG A 168 38.55 27.61 -12.71
CA ARG A 168 38.62 26.18 -13.05
C ARG A 168 37.26 25.50 -12.93
N ALA A 169 36.29 25.99 -13.68
CA ALA A 169 35.06 25.26 -13.98
C ALA A 169 35.27 24.37 -15.22
N GLU A 170 36.15 23.38 -15.12
CA GLU A 170 36.04 22.17 -15.94
C GLU A 170 35.80 21.02 -14.98
N PRO A 171 34.59 20.44 -14.96
CA PRO A 171 34.35 19.23 -14.20
C PRO A 171 35.08 18.08 -14.90
N GLU A 172 36.07 17.48 -14.23
CA GLU A 172 36.52 16.15 -14.63
C GLU A 172 35.35 15.17 -14.47
N PRO A 173 35.10 14.28 -15.45
CA PRO A 173 34.07 13.27 -15.34
C PRO A 173 34.44 12.34 -14.18
N ILE A 174 33.59 12.33 -13.15
CA ILE A 174 33.66 11.34 -12.09
C ILE A 174 33.30 10.01 -12.74
N GLU A 175 34.31 9.16 -13.00
CA GLU A 175 34.11 7.77 -13.37
C GLU A 175 33.15 7.10 -12.37
N ASP A 176 32.24 6.32 -12.94
CA ASP A 176 31.11 5.69 -12.29
C ASP A 176 31.45 4.94 -11.00
N PHE A 177 31.27 5.60 -9.87
CA PHE A 177 31.08 4.94 -8.57
C PHE A 177 29.66 4.32 -8.43
N TYR A 178 28.93 4.15 -9.53
CA TYR A 178 27.61 3.50 -9.58
C TYR A 178 27.67 1.98 -9.85
N GLY A 179 28.87 1.38 -9.86
CA GLY A 179 29.04 -0.07 -10.07
C GLY A 179 28.70 -0.98 -8.88
N LYS A 180 28.51 -0.45 -7.66
CA LYS A 180 28.45 -1.29 -6.43
C LYS A 180 27.13 -1.28 -5.64
N ILE A 181 26.09 -0.56 -6.06
CA ILE A 181 24.78 -0.55 -5.34
C ILE A 181 23.68 -1.30 -6.12
N ARG A 182 24.02 -1.94 -7.25
CA ARG A 182 23.04 -2.62 -8.12
C ARG A 182 22.56 -4.04 -7.76
N PRO A 183 22.69 -4.61 -6.54
CA PRO A 183 21.89 -5.78 -6.20
C PRO A 183 20.71 -5.48 -5.26
N VAL A 184 20.69 -4.38 -4.49
CA VAL A 184 19.70 -4.26 -3.39
C VAL A 184 18.31 -3.81 -3.89
N LEU A 185 18.25 -2.92 -4.88
CA LEU A 185 16.98 -2.46 -5.44
C LEU A 185 16.26 -3.51 -6.30
N ILE A 186 16.98 -4.46 -6.90
CA ILE A 186 16.39 -5.56 -7.66
C ILE A 186 15.77 -6.60 -6.71
N VAL A 187 16.40 -6.87 -5.56
CA VAL A 187 15.87 -7.84 -4.59
C VAL A 187 14.58 -7.34 -3.93
N VAL A 188 14.48 -6.05 -3.61
CA VAL A 188 13.25 -5.50 -2.99
C VAL A 188 12.09 -5.49 -3.98
N TYR A 189 12.33 -5.17 -5.27
CA TYR A 189 11.27 -5.24 -6.29
C TYR A 189 10.84 -6.68 -6.59
N TRP A 190 11.76 -7.66 -6.49
CA TRP A 190 11.44 -9.07 -6.70
C TRP A 190 10.73 -9.71 -5.50
N MET A 191 11.02 -9.31 -4.26
CA MET A 191 10.29 -9.80 -3.08
C MET A 191 8.85 -9.26 -3.02
N ILE A 192 8.63 -7.98 -3.32
CA ILE A 192 7.28 -7.40 -3.32
C ILE A 192 6.42 -7.97 -4.48
N SER A 193 7.04 -8.32 -5.61
CA SER A 193 6.31 -8.92 -6.74
C SER A 193 5.99 -10.41 -6.56
N ARG A 194 6.70 -11.11 -5.67
CA ARG A 194 6.44 -12.54 -5.38
C ARG A 194 5.28 -12.74 -4.42
N ASP A 195 5.10 -11.83 -3.47
CA ASP A 195 4.03 -11.94 -2.47
C ASP A 195 2.63 -11.64 -3.09
N CYS A 196 2.55 -10.87 -4.17
CA CYS A 196 1.29 -10.67 -4.91
C CYS A 196 0.93 -11.80 -5.90
N ALA A 197 1.86 -12.72 -6.21
CA ALA A 197 1.62 -13.78 -7.18
C ALA A 197 1.20 -15.13 -6.54
N GLY A 198 1.17 -15.21 -5.21
CA GLY A 198 0.92 -16.45 -4.45
C GLY A 198 -0.52 -16.69 -3.98
N GLU A 199 -1.43 -15.72 -4.10
CA GLU A 199 -2.81 -15.82 -3.55
C GLU A 199 -3.91 -15.87 -4.64
N CYS A 200 -3.58 -16.34 -5.84
CA CYS A 200 -4.57 -16.60 -6.90
C CYS A 200 -4.46 -18.04 -7.43
N GLN A 201 -4.38 -19.02 -6.52
CA GLN A 201 -4.66 -20.42 -6.85
C GLN A 201 -4.97 -21.19 -5.56
N ASP A 202 -6.22 -21.06 -5.10
CA ASP A 202 -7.08 -22.16 -4.62
C ASP A 202 -8.53 -21.66 -4.50
#